data_AF-A0A8H3DQ57-F1
#
_entry.id   AF-A0A8H3DQ57-F1
#
_cell.length_a   1.000
_cell.length_b   1.000
_cell.length_c   1.000
_cell.angle_alpha   90.00
_cell.angle_beta   90.00
_cell.angle_gamma   90.00
#
_symmetry.space_group_name_H-M   'P 1'
#
loop_
_entity.id
_entity.type
_entity.pdbx_description
1 polymer ?
#
loop_
_entity_poly.entity_id
_entity_poly.type
_entity_poly.pdbx_seq_one_letter_code
_entity_poly.pdbx_strand_id
1 'polypeptide(L)'
;MFLSAITSIYFDNEELELYLGRLEKTEGAEAVRLRWYGDMASRTIFVERKTHREDWTGEKSVKERFPIKEDKVNAFLRGEYTMDEEFRALVKRGKKTEQEVEGMIQLATEVQYAILTRKLLPVMRSFYNRTAFQLPGDARVRISLDTELTMVREDNWDGEVRSGDNWRRPDAGIDFPFPNVPERDKEIFKYGVLEVKLQTQLGQEPPQWVRDLVSSHLVESVPKFSKFIHGCATLLPNRVDLVPFWLPQMEADIRKPDTGGVAIGRPISTATSPESHTPASEADHVLRYTEPVSEGEEDEMRDYGIAQDEVSFARVDAKAAAEAIKERQAELERQKLEELQRSKKPTHEGRLSSAPEPELADDEDDERTPFLRRRRSSQPAERPKGLSINPLAPSKAFDSNFKSTLKRKDVGIPEGDESDEPAPEQQEERRDETEYVRHFIAQPGKKIAVPVRVEPKVYFANERTFLKWLQFAVMIGTVATTLLNFSQPGDRVAFYSAMCFTFASLLAIAYAGVIFVIRALKLRAHEVSEWYYDRYGPTVLSVVLLASIVANLGMRIAEDGL
;
A
#
# COMPACT_ATOMS: atom_id res chain seq x y z
N MET A 1 -26.94 -11.86 -10.31
CA MET A 1 -25.99 -10.86 -9.78
C MET A 1 -26.11 -9.65 -10.69
N PHE A 2 -26.60 -8.48 -10.22
CA PHE A 2 -26.64 -7.31 -11.12
C PHE A 2 -25.21 -6.78 -11.25
N LEU A 3 -24.62 -6.93 -12.43
CA LEU A 3 -23.39 -6.22 -12.80
C LEU A 3 -23.74 -4.73 -12.74
N SER A 4 -23.20 -4.01 -11.77
CA SER A 4 -23.33 -2.56 -11.76
C SER A 4 -22.30 -2.02 -12.75
N ALA A 5 -22.78 -1.60 -13.91
CA ALA A 5 -22.00 -0.79 -14.82
C ALA A 5 -21.56 0.48 -14.07
N ILE A 6 -20.26 0.73 -14.05
CA ILE A 6 -19.69 1.93 -13.45
C ILE A 6 -18.95 2.67 -14.55
N THR A 7 -19.39 3.90 -14.79
CA THR A 7 -18.71 4.78 -15.72
C THR A 7 -18.19 5.99 -14.96
N SER A 8 -16.97 6.41 -15.28
CA SER A 8 -16.34 7.60 -14.69
C SER A 8 -15.65 8.40 -15.77
N ILE A 9 -15.95 9.70 -15.84
CA ILE A 9 -15.30 10.66 -16.72
C ILE A 9 -14.26 11.40 -15.91
N TYR A 10 -12.99 11.24 -16.26
CA TYR A 10 -11.85 11.93 -15.66
C TYR A 10 -11.61 13.25 -16.37
N PHE A 11 -11.30 14.25 -15.56
CA PHE A 11 -11.02 15.60 -16.00
C PHE A 11 -9.53 15.87 -15.90
N ASP A 12 -8.98 16.60 -16.88
CA ASP A 12 -7.61 17.09 -16.88
C ASP A 12 -7.51 18.32 -17.80
N ASN A 13 -6.37 19.00 -17.81
CA ASN A 13 -6.09 20.12 -18.70
C ASN A 13 -5.21 19.70 -19.90
N GLU A 14 -4.97 20.60 -20.85
CA GLU A 14 -4.16 20.34 -22.05
C GLU A 14 -2.71 19.92 -21.74
N GLU A 15 -2.21 20.32 -20.56
CA GLU A 15 -0.88 20.02 -20.05
C GLU A 15 -0.81 18.67 -19.31
N LEU A 16 -1.95 17.98 -19.11
CA LEU A 16 -2.05 16.73 -18.37
C LEU A 16 -1.48 16.84 -16.93
N GLU A 17 -1.76 17.97 -16.27
CA GLU A 17 -1.25 18.27 -14.93
C GLU A 17 -1.73 17.24 -13.90
N LEU A 18 -3.01 16.89 -13.90
CA LEU A 18 -3.56 15.91 -12.95
C LEU A 18 -3.02 14.51 -13.24
N TYR A 19 -2.88 14.14 -14.50
CA TYR A 19 -2.22 12.90 -14.91
C TYR A 19 -0.79 12.81 -14.36
N LEU A 20 0.04 13.83 -14.58
CA LEU A 20 1.43 13.85 -14.12
C LEU A 20 1.52 13.81 -12.60
N GLY A 21 0.77 14.66 -11.90
CA GLY A 21 0.76 14.67 -10.43
C GLY A 21 0.32 13.32 -9.84
N ARG A 22 -0.66 12.65 -10.45
CA ARG A 22 -1.12 11.32 -10.01
C ARG A 22 -0.14 10.20 -10.36
N LEU A 23 0.62 10.34 -11.44
CA LEU A 23 1.65 9.38 -11.86
C LEU A 23 2.88 9.45 -10.96
N GLU A 24 3.38 10.67 -10.72
CA GLU A 24 4.51 10.95 -9.84
C GLU A 24 4.14 10.84 -8.36
N LYS A 25 2.85 10.91 -8.04
CA LYS A 25 2.31 10.89 -6.67
C LYS A 25 2.80 12.07 -5.85
N THR A 26 2.76 13.26 -6.44
CA THR A 26 3.10 14.49 -5.72
C THR A 26 2.14 14.71 -4.55
N GLU A 27 2.64 15.28 -3.46
CA GLU A 27 1.82 15.67 -2.31
C GLU A 27 0.68 16.60 -2.77
N GLY A 28 -0.55 16.29 -2.37
CA GLY A 28 -1.73 17.05 -2.78
C GLY A 28 -2.22 16.75 -4.20
N ALA A 29 -1.68 15.75 -4.91
CA ALA A 29 -2.12 15.43 -6.27
C ALA A 29 -3.59 15.02 -6.33
N GLU A 30 -4.38 15.79 -7.06
CA GLU A 30 -5.81 15.60 -7.20
C GLU A 30 -6.16 14.74 -8.42
N ALA A 31 -7.26 14.00 -8.34
CA ALA A 31 -7.94 13.42 -9.49
C ALA A 31 -9.43 13.72 -9.38
N VAL A 32 -9.95 14.46 -10.36
CA VAL A 32 -11.36 14.86 -10.43
C VAL A 32 -12.06 13.99 -11.45
N ARG A 33 -13.22 13.44 -11.08
CA ARG A 33 -14.04 12.63 -11.98
C ARG A 33 -15.53 12.74 -11.70
N LEU A 34 -16.34 12.66 -12.74
CA LEU A 34 -17.79 12.49 -12.62
C LEU A 34 -18.17 11.03 -12.86
N ARG A 35 -18.88 10.44 -11.91
CA ARG A 35 -19.25 9.02 -11.90
C ARG A 35 -20.76 8.84 -11.86
N TRP A 36 -21.26 7.87 -12.60
CA TRP A 36 -22.60 7.35 -12.40
C TRP A 36 -22.58 5.83 -12.32
N TYR A 37 -23.65 5.29 -11.74
CA TYR A 37 -23.86 3.85 -11.56
C TYR A 37 -25.07 3.43 -12.37
N GLY A 38 -24.96 2.27 -13.01
CA GLY A 38 -26.02 1.68 -13.82
C GLY A 38 -26.14 2.33 -15.19
N ASP A 39 -27.38 2.36 -15.69
CA ASP A 39 -27.71 2.76 -17.06
C ASP A 39 -27.66 4.29 -17.28
N MET A 40 -27.69 4.70 -18.54
CA MET A 40 -27.71 6.08 -19.02
C MET A 40 -28.93 6.88 -18.53
N ALA A 41 -29.99 6.20 -18.09
CA ALA A 41 -31.16 6.81 -17.47
C ALA A 41 -30.90 7.36 -16.05
N SER A 42 -29.74 7.06 -15.46
CA SER A 42 -29.38 7.55 -14.14
C SER A 42 -29.26 9.08 -14.12
N ARG A 43 -30.07 9.72 -13.29
CA ARG A 43 -30.10 11.19 -13.14
C ARG A 43 -29.13 11.71 -12.08
N THR A 44 -28.60 10.83 -11.23
CA THR A 44 -27.72 11.20 -10.13
C THR A 44 -26.28 10.94 -10.54
N ILE A 45 -25.52 12.01 -10.67
CA ILE A 45 -24.08 11.98 -10.98
C ILE A 45 -23.32 12.30 -9.70
N PHE A 46 -22.24 11.58 -9.44
CA PHE A 46 -21.35 11.83 -8.31
C PHE A 46 -20.11 12.56 -8.83
N VAL A 47 -19.92 13.80 -8.38
CA VAL A 47 -18.66 14.52 -8.57
C VAL A 47 -17.72 14.03 -7.48
N GLU A 48 -16.64 13.35 -7.87
CA GLU A 48 -15.66 12.78 -6.96
C GLU A 48 -14.31 13.47 -7.12
N ARG A 49 -13.66 13.77 -5.98
CA ARG A 49 -12.26 14.20 -5.91
C ARG A 49 -11.46 13.20 -5.08
N LYS A 50 -10.30 12.81 -5.59
CA LYS A 50 -9.30 12.06 -4.83
C LYS A 50 -8.06 12.90 -4.64
N THR A 51 -7.68 13.17 -3.40
CA THR A 51 -6.46 13.93 -3.08
C THR A 51 -5.43 12.97 -2.52
N HIS A 52 -4.25 12.94 -3.14
CA HIS A 52 -3.13 12.16 -2.64
C HIS A 52 -2.49 12.88 -1.46
N ARG A 53 -2.27 12.14 -0.38
CA ARG A 53 -1.39 12.51 0.73
C ARG A 53 -0.26 11.50 0.80
N GLU A 54 0.95 12.00 0.91
CA GLU A 54 2.17 11.23 1.10
C GLU A 54 2.27 10.73 2.53
N ASP A 55 2.81 9.53 2.71
CA ASP A 55 2.86 8.84 3.99
C ASP A 55 3.58 9.65 5.09
N TRP A 56 4.58 10.48 4.70
CA TRP A 56 5.37 11.27 5.65
C TRP A 56 4.57 12.39 6.31
N THR A 57 3.47 12.83 5.69
CA THR A 57 2.58 13.84 6.28
C THR A 57 1.81 13.26 7.48
N GLY A 58 1.69 11.94 7.56
CA GLY A 58 0.81 11.25 8.50
C GLY A 58 -0.67 11.32 8.14
N GLU A 59 -1.04 12.08 7.11
CA GLU A 59 -2.40 12.16 6.59
C GLU A 59 -2.66 11.04 5.58
N LYS A 60 -3.87 10.49 5.60
CA LYS A 60 -4.29 9.48 4.62
C LYS A 60 -4.79 10.18 3.35
N SER A 61 -4.56 9.56 2.20
CA SER A 61 -5.18 10.03 0.96
C SER A 61 -6.71 10.02 1.10
N VAL A 62 -7.36 11.12 0.72
CA VAL A 62 -8.79 11.33 0.95
C VAL A 62 -9.57 11.17 -0.36
N LYS A 63 -10.74 10.52 -0.29
CA LYS A 63 -11.70 10.46 -1.39
C LYS A 63 -13.01 11.07 -0.93
N GLU A 64 -13.42 12.13 -1.60
CA GLU A 64 -14.63 12.87 -1.27
C GLU A 64 -15.55 12.95 -2.48
N ARG A 65 -16.85 13.08 -2.24
CA ARG A 65 -17.84 13.18 -3.32
C ARG A 65 -19.11 13.87 -2.90
N PHE A 66 -19.80 14.47 -3.86
CA PHE A 66 -21.17 14.95 -3.70
C PHE A 66 -22.05 14.56 -4.89
N PRO A 67 -23.36 14.33 -4.67
CA PRO A 67 -24.30 14.08 -5.75
C PRO A 67 -24.75 15.41 -6.39
N ILE A 68 -24.89 15.39 -7.72
CA ILE A 68 -25.48 16.44 -8.54
C ILE A 68 -26.44 15.80 -9.54
N LYS A 69 -27.49 16.52 -9.94
CA LYS A 69 -28.38 16.05 -11.01
C LYS A 69 -27.74 16.27 -12.38
N GLU A 70 -27.96 15.33 -13.29
CA GLU A 70 -27.34 15.31 -14.63
C GLU A 70 -27.61 16.59 -15.44
N ASP A 71 -28.83 17.13 -15.37
CA ASP A 71 -29.25 18.37 -16.04
C ASP A 71 -28.47 19.61 -15.58
N LYS A 72 -27.89 19.56 -14.36
CA LYS A 72 -27.17 20.66 -13.73
C LYS A 72 -25.65 20.56 -13.87
N VAL A 73 -25.13 19.42 -14.35
CA VAL A 73 -23.69 19.18 -14.43
C VAL A 73 -23.01 20.22 -15.31
N ASN A 74 -23.49 20.45 -16.53
CA ASN A 74 -22.84 21.39 -17.44
C ASN A 74 -22.84 22.83 -16.91
N ALA A 75 -23.94 23.27 -16.29
CA ALA A 75 -24.02 24.59 -15.67
C ALA A 75 -23.06 24.74 -14.48
N PHE A 76 -22.90 23.67 -13.69
CA PHE A 76 -21.92 23.62 -12.59
C PHE A 76 -20.48 23.70 -13.12
N LEU A 77 -20.13 22.94 -14.17
CA LEU A 77 -18.79 22.96 -14.76
C LEU A 77 -18.41 24.33 -15.33
N ARG A 78 -19.40 25.10 -15.83
CA ARG A 78 -19.19 26.48 -16.33
C ARG A 78 -19.15 27.55 -15.24
N GLY A 79 -19.47 27.21 -13.99
CA GLY A 79 -19.57 28.20 -12.90
C GLY A 79 -20.89 28.99 -12.88
N GLU A 80 -21.87 28.65 -13.72
CA GLU A 80 -23.19 29.31 -13.76
C GLU A 80 -24.11 28.84 -12.63
N TYR A 81 -23.82 27.67 -12.05
CA TYR A 81 -24.63 27.04 -11.02
C TYR A 81 -23.79 26.68 -9.80
N THR A 82 -24.27 27.04 -8.60
CA THR A 82 -23.68 26.68 -7.31
C THR A 82 -24.58 25.70 -6.55
N MET A 83 -23.97 24.84 -5.73
CA MET A 83 -24.70 23.76 -5.03
C MET A 83 -25.21 24.15 -3.64
N ASP A 84 -24.85 25.35 -3.16
CA ASP A 84 -25.13 25.85 -1.81
C ASP A 84 -26.60 25.74 -1.42
N GLU A 85 -27.50 26.15 -2.31
CA GLU A 85 -28.95 26.12 -2.05
C GLU A 85 -29.49 24.69 -1.96
N GLU A 86 -29.01 23.78 -2.81
CA GLU A 86 -29.45 22.38 -2.79
C GLU A 86 -28.98 21.65 -1.54
N PHE A 87 -27.74 21.90 -1.12
CA PHE A 87 -27.19 21.28 0.09
C PHE A 87 -27.83 21.85 1.35
N ARG A 88 -28.06 23.18 1.43
CA ARG A 88 -28.84 23.76 2.53
C ARG A 88 -30.28 23.25 2.56
N ALA A 89 -30.88 22.94 1.41
CA ALA A 89 -32.18 22.29 1.35
C ALA A 89 -32.16 20.83 1.86
N LEU A 90 -31.02 20.13 1.90
CA LEU A 90 -30.90 18.83 2.57
C LEU A 90 -31.00 18.97 4.10
N VAL A 91 -30.39 20.00 4.67
CA VAL A 91 -30.50 20.32 6.13
C VAL A 91 -31.95 20.64 6.49
N LYS A 92 -32.61 21.51 5.70
CA LYS A 92 -34.04 21.85 5.91
C LYS A 92 -34.97 20.64 5.85
N ARG A 93 -34.59 19.59 5.12
CA ARG A 93 -35.32 18.31 5.02
C ARG A 93 -34.93 17.30 6.11
N GLY A 94 -33.98 17.62 6.97
CA GLY A 94 -33.49 16.74 8.04
C GLY A 94 -32.74 15.49 7.54
N LYS A 95 -32.23 15.51 6.29
CA LYS A 95 -31.52 14.34 5.72
C LYS A 95 -30.03 14.28 6.07
N LYS A 96 -29.43 15.41 6.43
CA LYS A 96 -28.01 15.56 6.73
C LYS A 96 -27.80 16.59 7.84
N THR A 97 -26.68 16.47 8.55
CA THR A 97 -26.27 17.45 9.56
C THR A 97 -25.72 18.73 8.91
N GLU A 98 -25.68 19.83 9.67
CA GLU A 98 -25.16 21.11 9.17
C GLU A 98 -23.65 21.03 8.87
N GLN A 99 -22.90 20.29 9.69
CA GLN A 99 -21.45 20.07 9.49
C GLN A 99 -21.15 19.29 8.20
N GLU A 100 -21.90 18.22 7.92
CA GLU A 100 -21.74 17.47 6.66
C GLU A 100 -22.04 18.33 5.44
N VAL A 101 -23.06 19.19 5.52
CA VAL A 101 -23.46 20.05 4.42
C VAL A 101 -22.42 21.14 4.17
N GLU A 102 -21.83 21.71 5.22
CA GLU A 102 -20.75 22.69 5.06
C GLU A 102 -19.52 22.05 4.37
N GLY A 103 -19.14 20.83 4.77
CA GLY A 103 -18.09 20.07 4.08
C GLY A 103 -18.41 19.79 2.61
N MET A 104 -19.68 19.48 2.28
CA MET A 104 -20.10 19.30 0.89
C MET A 104 -20.05 20.61 0.07
N ILE A 105 -20.41 21.74 0.67
CA ILE A 105 -20.34 23.07 0.03
C ILE A 105 -18.88 23.45 -0.23
N GLN A 106 -18.01 23.25 0.76
CA GLN A 106 -16.58 23.49 0.62
C GLN A 106 -16.00 22.64 -0.51
N LEU A 107 -16.27 21.33 -0.52
CA LEU A 107 -15.83 20.42 -1.59
C LEU A 107 -16.33 20.86 -2.97
N ALA A 108 -17.61 21.22 -3.09
CA ALA A 108 -18.18 21.65 -4.37
C ALA A 108 -17.52 22.95 -4.87
N THR A 109 -17.27 23.90 -3.97
CA THR A 109 -16.58 25.16 -4.27
C THR A 109 -15.14 24.92 -4.71
N GLU A 110 -14.39 24.10 -3.98
CA GLU A 110 -13.00 23.76 -4.31
C GLU A 110 -12.88 23.04 -5.65
N VAL A 111 -13.77 22.07 -5.92
CA VAL A 111 -13.79 21.35 -7.21
C VAL A 111 -14.16 22.28 -8.36
N GLN A 112 -15.17 23.13 -8.21
CA GLN A 112 -15.55 24.11 -9.24
C GLN A 112 -14.43 25.11 -9.50
N TYR A 113 -13.79 25.61 -8.43
CA TYR A 113 -12.63 26.50 -8.53
C TYR A 113 -11.46 25.84 -9.26
N ALA A 114 -11.15 24.56 -8.96
CA ALA A 114 -10.11 23.82 -9.64
C ALA A 114 -10.40 23.63 -11.14
N ILE A 115 -11.65 23.29 -11.48
CA ILE A 115 -12.10 23.12 -12.88
C ILE A 115 -11.91 24.42 -13.67
N LEU A 116 -12.35 25.55 -13.13
CA LEU A 116 -12.28 26.84 -13.81
C LEU A 116 -10.85 27.38 -13.87
N THR A 117 -10.11 27.33 -12.77
CA THR A 117 -8.76 27.91 -12.67
C THR A 117 -7.74 27.12 -13.49
N ARG A 118 -7.81 25.78 -13.41
CA ARG A 118 -6.89 24.89 -14.16
C ARG A 118 -7.42 24.55 -15.56
N LYS A 119 -8.60 25.04 -15.94
CA LYS A 119 -9.27 24.78 -17.22
C LYS A 119 -9.43 23.29 -17.52
N LEU A 120 -9.97 22.55 -16.54
CA LEU A 120 -10.14 21.12 -16.67
C LEU A 120 -11.31 20.80 -17.63
N LEU A 121 -11.08 19.87 -18.54
CA LEU A 121 -12.05 19.37 -19.51
C LEU A 121 -12.20 17.84 -19.37
N PRO A 122 -13.28 17.23 -19.89
CA PRO A 122 -13.38 15.78 -20.01
C PRO A 122 -12.23 15.23 -20.87
N VAL A 123 -11.43 14.31 -20.35
CA VAL A 123 -10.28 13.73 -21.08
C VAL A 123 -10.42 12.24 -21.29
N MET A 124 -10.72 11.49 -20.22
CA MET A 124 -10.76 10.03 -20.27
C MET A 124 -12.00 9.46 -19.59
N ARG A 125 -12.74 8.63 -20.29
CA ARG A 125 -13.75 7.75 -19.71
C ARG A 125 -13.13 6.43 -19.30
N SER A 126 -13.47 5.95 -18.11
CA SER A 126 -13.30 4.54 -17.72
C SER A 126 -14.66 3.90 -17.52
N PHE A 127 -14.92 2.82 -18.23
CA PHE A 127 -16.09 1.96 -18.09
C PHE A 127 -15.65 0.58 -17.59
N TYR A 128 -16.41 -0.02 -16.68
CA TYR A 128 -16.22 -1.40 -16.26
C TYR A 128 -17.47 -1.92 -15.55
N ASN A 129 -17.62 -3.23 -15.51
CA ASN A 129 -18.62 -3.90 -14.70
C ASN A 129 -17.99 -4.39 -13.40
N ARG A 130 -18.52 -3.94 -12.26
CA ARG A 130 -17.97 -4.29 -10.94
C ARG A 130 -18.79 -5.37 -10.26
N THR A 131 -18.08 -6.41 -9.82
CA THR A 131 -18.59 -7.40 -8.87
C THR A 131 -17.89 -7.20 -7.53
N ALA A 132 -18.65 -7.02 -6.46
CA ALA A 132 -18.10 -6.85 -5.11
C ALA A 132 -18.44 -8.04 -4.22
N PHE A 133 -17.46 -8.48 -3.44
CA PHE A 133 -17.53 -9.58 -2.50
C PHE A 133 -17.19 -9.04 -1.10
N GLN A 134 -18.17 -9.09 -0.20
CA GLN A 134 -18.01 -8.69 1.18
C GLN A 134 -19.01 -9.46 2.04
N LEU A 135 -18.57 -9.89 3.21
CA LEU A 135 -19.46 -10.43 4.24
C LEU A 135 -20.14 -9.27 4.98
N PRO A 136 -21.49 -9.24 5.08
CA PRO A 136 -22.19 -8.22 5.86
C PRO A 136 -21.69 -8.18 7.31
N GLY A 137 -21.37 -7.00 7.82
CA GLY A 137 -20.86 -6.82 9.19
C GLY A 137 -19.37 -7.17 9.39
N ASP A 138 -18.68 -7.69 8.37
CA ASP A 138 -17.25 -7.94 8.42
C ASP A 138 -16.51 -7.03 7.43
N ALA A 139 -15.60 -6.21 7.94
CA ALA A 139 -14.78 -5.30 7.15
C ALA A 139 -13.35 -5.82 6.94
N ARG A 140 -12.97 -6.97 7.52
CA ARG A 140 -11.58 -7.49 7.48
C ARG A 140 -11.07 -7.69 6.05
N VAL A 141 -11.93 -8.17 5.16
CA VAL A 141 -11.62 -8.40 3.75
C VAL A 141 -12.77 -7.91 2.88
N ARG A 142 -12.46 -7.03 1.92
CA ARG A 142 -13.39 -6.61 0.87
C ARG A 142 -12.71 -6.81 -0.48
N ILE A 143 -13.34 -7.56 -1.37
CA ILE A 143 -12.79 -7.82 -2.71
C ILE A 143 -13.73 -7.20 -3.74
N SER A 144 -13.16 -6.57 -4.77
CA SER A 144 -13.91 -6.21 -5.97
C SER A 144 -13.17 -6.69 -7.22
N LEU A 145 -13.93 -7.24 -8.16
CA LEU A 145 -13.47 -7.64 -9.47
C LEU A 145 -14.12 -6.75 -10.52
N ASP A 146 -13.30 -6.01 -11.26
CA ASP A 146 -13.72 -5.18 -12.37
C ASP A 146 -13.45 -5.93 -13.69
N THR A 147 -14.50 -6.20 -14.45
CA THR A 147 -14.45 -6.86 -15.77
C THR A 147 -14.83 -5.89 -16.88
N GLU A 148 -14.51 -6.25 -18.13
CA GLU A 148 -14.83 -5.45 -19.34
C GLU A 148 -14.32 -4.01 -19.24
N LEU A 149 -13.17 -3.84 -18.58
CA LEU A 149 -12.55 -2.55 -18.38
C LEU A 149 -12.21 -1.94 -19.74
N THR A 150 -12.80 -0.78 -20.02
CA THR A 150 -12.60 -0.06 -21.28
C THR A 150 -12.30 1.40 -20.97
N MET A 151 -11.24 1.90 -21.59
CA MET A 151 -10.86 3.30 -21.55
C MET A 151 -11.28 3.94 -22.88
N VAL A 152 -11.92 5.11 -22.82
CA VAL A 152 -12.39 5.81 -24.03
C VAL A 152 -12.00 7.29 -23.96
N ARG A 153 -11.54 7.86 -25.07
CA ARG A 153 -11.21 9.29 -25.18
C ARG A 153 -12.47 10.15 -25.11
N GLU A 154 -12.37 11.23 -24.35
CA GLU A 154 -13.40 12.28 -24.20
C GLU A 154 -12.86 13.66 -24.59
N ASP A 155 -11.54 13.78 -24.77
CA ASP A 155 -10.85 15.01 -25.16
C ASP A 155 -11.12 15.41 -26.62
N ASN A 156 -10.71 16.61 -26.99
CA ASN A 156 -10.83 17.17 -28.34
C ASN A 156 -9.49 17.63 -28.93
N TRP A 157 -8.37 17.11 -28.42
CA TRP A 157 -7.03 17.65 -28.67
C TRP A 157 -6.41 17.27 -30.01
N ASP A 158 -7.02 16.33 -30.72
CA ASP A 158 -6.69 15.96 -32.10
C ASP A 158 -7.56 16.70 -33.14
N GLY A 159 -8.35 17.68 -32.70
CA GLY A 159 -9.24 18.47 -33.55
C GLY A 159 -10.63 17.85 -33.75
N GLU A 160 -10.89 16.65 -33.22
CA GLU A 160 -12.20 16.03 -33.27
C GLU A 160 -13.04 16.37 -32.04
N VAL A 161 -14.26 16.84 -32.28
CA VAL A 161 -15.19 17.20 -31.21
C VAL A 161 -15.95 15.94 -30.76
N ARG A 162 -15.58 15.41 -29.58
CA ARG A 162 -16.23 14.23 -28.98
C ARG A 162 -17.37 14.62 -28.04
N SER A 163 -17.04 15.24 -26.92
CA SER A 163 -17.98 15.67 -25.88
C SER A 163 -18.60 17.03 -26.19
N GLY A 164 -17.94 17.87 -26.99
CA GLY A 164 -18.41 19.21 -27.34
C GLY A 164 -18.57 20.08 -26.11
N ASP A 165 -19.73 20.72 -25.96
CA ASP A 165 -20.06 21.53 -24.77
C ASP A 165 -20.66 20.71 -23.61
N ASN A 166 -20.71 19.38 -23.76
CA ASN A 166 -21.26 18.48 -22.76
C ASN A 166 -20.16 17.82 -21.93
N TRP A 167 -20.49 17.44 -20.69
CA TRP A 167 -19.55 16.79 -19.76
C TRP A 167 -19.17 15.35 -20.12
N ARG A 168 -19.86 14.74 -21.11
CA ARG A 168 -19.58 13.40 -21.64
C ARG A 168 -19.99 13.30 -23.12
N ARG A 169 -19.32 12.47 -23.90
CA ARG A 169 -19.73 12.13 -25.26
C ARG A 169 -21.08 11.37 -25.28
N PRO A 170 -21.99 11.69 -26.23
CA PRO A 170 -23.34 11.10 -26.31
C PRO A 170 -23.40 9.75 -27.06
N ASP A 171 -22.38 9.44 -27.86
CA ASP A 171 -22.28 8.26 -28.72
C ASP A 171 -21.76 7.00 -28.00
N ALA A 172 -21.21 7.16 -26.79
CA ALA A 172 -20.83 6.05 -25.92
C ALA A 172 -21.80 5.98 -24.73
N GLY A 173 -22.51 4.85 -24.59
CA GLY A 173 -23.40 4.58 -23.47
C GLY A 173 -22.76 3.69 -22.42
N ILE A 174 -23.39 2.54 -22.21
CA ILE A 174 -22.91 1.41 -21.39
C ILE A 174 -22.78 0.12 -22.23
N ASP A 175 -22.92 0.25 -23.54
CA ASP A 175 -22.96 -0.80 -24.55
C ASP A 175 -21.56 -1.32 -24.87
N PHE A 176 -20.94 -2.08 -23.96
CA PHE A 176 -19.68 -2.77 -24.24
C PHE A 176 -19.81 -3.70 -25.45
N PRO A 177 -18.86 -3.73 -26.42
CA PRO A 177 -17.54 -3.07 -26.46
C PRO A 177 -17.50 -1.72 -27.22
N PHE A 178 -18.58 -0.94 -27.14
CA PHE A 178 -18.76 0.38 -27.74
C PHE A 178 -18.57 0.38 -29.28
N PRO A 179 -19.49 -0.27 -30.03
CA PRO A 179 -19.37 -0.37 -31.48
C PRO A 179 -19.43 0.99 -32.20
N ASN A 180 -20.09 1.98 -31.59
CA ASN A 180 -20.22 3.33 -32.16
C ASN A 180 -18.96 4.19 -31.98
N VAL A 181 -18.03 3.75 -31.12
CA VAL A 181 -16.79 4.48 -30.83
C VAL A 181 -15.67 3.95 -31.73
N PRO A 182 -14.93 4.84 -32.44
CA PRO A 182 -13.79 4.43 -33.27
C PRO A 182 -12.72 3.67 -32.46
N GLU A 183 -12.09 2.66 -33.07
CA GLU A 183 -11.03 1.87 -32.41
C GLU A 183 -9.84 2.72 -31.93
N ARG A 184 -9.51 3.83 -32.61
CA ARG A 184 -8.46 4.77 -32.15
C ARG A 184 -8.80 5.52 -30.85
N ASP A 185 -10.08 5.57 -30.49
CA ASP A 185 -10.59 6.33 -29.35
C ASP A 185 -10.88 5.45 -28.15
N LYS A 186 -10.74 4.13 -28.28
CA LYS A 186 -11.03 3.19 -27.21
C LYS A 186 -9.91 2.18 -27.05
N GLU A 187 -9.69 1.78 -25.82
CA GLU A 187 -8.80 0.71 -25.45
C GLU A 187 -9.57 -0.26 -24.56
N ILE A 188 -9.74 -1.49 -25.07
CA ILE A 188 -10.32 -2.59 -24.31
C ILE A 188 -9.19 -3.26 -23.54
N PHE A 189 -9.23 -3.15 -22.22
CA PHE A 189 -8.20 -3.70 -21.37
C PHE A 189 -8.27 -5.24 -21.36
N LYS A 190 -7.13 -5.89 -21.58
CA LYS A 190 -7.04 -7.34 -21.82
C LYS A 190 -7.43 -8.20 -20.60
N TYR A 191 -7.36 -7.64 -19.38
CA TYR A 191 -7.45 -8.38 -18.13
C TYR A 191 -8.59 -7.89 -17.22
N GLY A 192 -8.97 -8.70 -16.23
CA GLY A 192 -9.81 -8.23 -15.12
C GLY A 192 -8.95 -7.58 -14.04
N VAL A 193 -9.47 -6.56 -13.35
CA VAL A 193 -8.76 -5.91 -12.23
C VAL A 193 -9.37 -6.38 -10.91
N LEU A 194 -8.60 -7.16 -10.16
CA LEU A 194 -8.94 -7.60 -8.80
C LEU A 194 -8.35 -6.63 -7.78
N GLU A 195 -9.21 -6.01 -6.98
CA GLU A 195 -8.84 -5.13 -5.87
C GLU A 195 -9.20 -5.82 -4.56
N VAL A 196 -8.19 -6.08 -3.70
CA VAL A 196 -8.35 -6.67 -2.38
C VAL A 196 -8.03 -5.60 -1.34
N LYS A 197 -9.03 -5.23 -0.53
CA LYS A 197 -8.88 -4.30 0.60
C LYS A 197 -8.88 -5.09 1.89
N LEU A 198 -7.85 -4.88 2.70
CA LEU A 198 -7.67 -5.52 4.00
C LEU A 198 -7.79 -4.50 5.12
N GLN A 199 -8.62 -4.79 6.11
CA GLN A 199 -8.75 -3.99 7.33
C GLN A 199 -8.51 -4.90 8.54
N THR A 200 -7.26 -5.28 8.74
CA THR A 200 -6.84 -6.13 9.87
C THR A 200 -6.45 -5.27 11.07
N GLN A 201 -6.80 -5.73 12.27
CA GLN A 201 -6.34 -5.09 13.50
C GLN A 201 -4.83 -5.22 13.63
N LEU A 202 -4.19 -4.26 14.32
CA LEU A 202 -2.74 -4.25 14.52
C LEU A 202 -2.30 -5.56 15.21
N GLY A 203 -1.40 -6.31 14.57
CA GLY A 203 -0.89 -7.59 15.06
C GLY A 203 -1.67 -8.83 14.61
N GLN A 204 -2.79 -8.68 13.89
CA GLN A 204 -3.53 -9.79 13.31
C GLN A 204 -3.16 -9.98 11.83
N GLU A 205 -2.93 -11.22 11.42
CA GLU A 205 -2.67 -11.54 10.01
C GLU A 205 -3.96 -11.56 9.18
N PRO A 206 -3.89 -11.22 7.88
CA PRO A 206 -5.02 -11.42 6.98
C PRO A 206 -5.35 -12.91 6.85
N PRO A 207 -6.62 -13.25 6.55
CA PRO A 207 -7.04 -14.65 6.40
C PRO A 207 -6.16 -15.42 5.42
N GLN A 208 -5.83 -16.66 5.76
CA GLN A 208 -4.88 -17.48 5.00
C GLN A 208 -5.28 -17.64 3.53
N TRP A 209 -6.55 -17.91 3.26
CA TRP A 209 -7.06 -18.04 1.89
C TRP A 209 -6.82 -16.79 1.02
N VAL A 210 -6.78 -15.60 1.61
CA VAL A 210 -6.47 -14.36 0.87
C VAL A 210 -4.99 -14.31 0.53
N ARG A 211 -4.13 -14.73 1.47
CA ARG A 211 -2.68 -14.82 1.21
C ARG A 211 -2.42 -15.78 0.06
N ASP A 212 -3.05 -16.94 0.11
CA ASP A 212 -2.87 -18.00 -0.88
C ASP A 212 -3.39 -17.53 -2.25
N LEU A 213 -4.55 -16.86 -2.30
CA LEU A 213 -5.09 -16.25 -3.51
C LEU A 213 -4.13 -15.22 -4.12
N VAL A 214 -3.57 -14.32 -3.30
CA VAL A 214 -2.67 -13.25 -3.77
C VAL A 214 -1.33 -13.81 -4.28
N SER A 215 -0.87 -14.95 -3.74
CA SER A 215 0.33 -15.66 -4.23
C SER A 215 0.04 -16.67 -5.35
N SER A 216 -1.21 -16.91 -5.69
CA SER A 216 -1.59 -17.95 -6.64
C SER A 216 -1.27 -17.59 -8.10
N HIS A 217 -1.37 -18.60 -8.96
CA HIS A 217 -1.22 -18.46 -10.42
C HIS A 217 -2.34 -17.62 -11.08
N LEU A 218 -3.45 -17.38 -10.37
CA LEU A 218 -4.64 -16.71 -10.88
C LEU A 218 -4.49 -15.19 -10.98
N VAL A 219 -3.54 -14.62 -10.25
CA VAL A 219 -3.37 -13.18 -10.14
C VAL A 219 -1.93 -12.77 -10.39
N GLU A 220 -1.79 -11.56 -10.94
CA GLU A 220 -0.51 -10.87 -11.04
C GLU A 220 -0.60 -9.55 -10.27
N SER A 221 0.35 -9.32 -9.38
CA SER A 221 0.36 -8.17 -8.50
C SER A 221 0.88 -6.95 -9.25
N VAL A 222 -0.03 -6.02 -9.57
CA VAL A 222 0.32 -4.70 -10.13
C VAL A 222 0.02 -3.62 -9.09
N PRO A 223 1.03 -3.15 -8.33
CA PRO A 223 0.81 -2.21 -7.25
C PRO A 223 0.38 -0.84 -7.78
N LYS A 224 -0.63 -0.24 -7.12
CA LYS A 224 -1.12 1.12 -7.39
C LYS A 224 -1.52 1.37 -8.86
N PHE A 225 -2.07 0.35 -9.53
CA PHE A 225 -2.66 0.46 -10.86
C PHE A 225 -3.77 1.53 -10.88
N SER A 226 -3.81 2.34 -11.95
CA SER A 226 -4.81 3.40 -12.11
C SER A 226 -5.40 3.37 -13.52
N LYS A 227 -6.73 3.22 -13.58
CA LYS A 227 -7.51 3.23 -14.84
C LYS A 227 -7.31 4.53 -15.63
N PHE A 228 -7.23 5.65 -14.93
CA PHE A 228 -7.00 6.98 -15.53
C PHE A 228 -5.61 7.09 -16.15
N ILE A 229 -4.58 6.74 -15.38
CA ILE A 229 -3.19 6.80 -15.84
C ILE A 229 -2.98 5.87 -17.04
N HIS A 230 -3.51 4.66 -16.96
CA HIS A 230 -3.43 3.70 -18.06
C HIS A 230 -4.12 4.23 -19.32
N GLY A 231 -5.35 4.75 -19.19
CA GLY A 231 -6.08 5.33 -20.31
C GLY A 231 -5.34 6.48 -20.99
N CYS A 232 -4.83 7.45 -20.23
CA CYS A 232 -4.05 8.56 -20.79
C CYS A 232 -2.75 8.07 -21.46
N ALA A 233 -2.01 7.16 -20.81
CA ALA A 233 -0.73 6.68 -21.34
C ALA A 233 -0.90 5.89 -22.66
N THR A 234 -2.01 5.18 -22.81
CA THR A 234 -2.31 4.34 -23.98
C THR A 234 -2.96 5.13 -25.12
N LEU A 235 -3.99 5.93 -24.82
CA LEU A 235 -4.80 6.62 -25.83
C LEU A 235 -4.27 8.01 -26.20
N LEU A 236 -3.41 8.60 -25.38
CA LEU A 236 -2.78 9.90 -25.63
C LEU A 236 -1.24 9.80 -25.71
N PRO A 237 -0.68 8.87 -26.51
CA PRO A 237 0.73 8.58 -26.50
C PRO A 237 1.62 9.73 -26.98
N ASN A 238 1.05 10.68 -27.74
CA ASN A 238 1.77 11.82 -28.32
C ASN A 238 1.89 13.02 -27.36
N ARG A 239 1.15 13.02 -26.25
CA ARG A 239 1.18 14.09 -25.24
C ARG A 239 1.84 13.67 -23.93
N VAL A 240 2.01 12.36 -23.75
CA VAL A 240 2.56 11.78 -22.52
C VAL A 240 4.01 11.38 -22.74
N ASP A 241 4.92 12.11 -22.11
CA ASP A 241 6.36 11.78 -22.09
C ASP A 241 6.70 10.74 -21.01
N LEU A 242 5.96 10.74 -19.91
CA LEU A 242 6.17 9.91 -18.73
C LEU A 242 5.07 8.84 -18.64
N VAL A 243 5.44 7.56 -18.72
CA VAL A 243 4.50 6.43 -18.73
C VAL A 243 4.63 5.56 -17.49
N PRO A 244 3.58 4.85 -17.05
CA PRO A 244 3.65 3.98 -15.89
C PRO A 244 4.48 2.71 -16.16
N PHE A 245 5.08 2.16 -15.09
CA PHE A 245 5.96 0.99 -15.16
C PHE A 245 5.30 -0.30 -15.68
N TRP A 246 3.97 -0.45 -15.57
CA TRP A 246 3.26 -1.63 -16.06
C TRP A 246 2.96 -1.57 -17.55
N LEU A 247 3.01 -0.39 -18.19
CA LEU A 247 2.64 -0.25 -19.60
C LEU A 247 3.48 -1.15 -20.54
N PRO A 248 4.82 -1.27 -20.37
CA PRO A 248 5.61 -2.20 -21.18
C PRO A 248 5.28 -3.68 -20.96
N GLN A 249 4.68 -4.04 -19.82
CA GLN A 249 4.34 -5.42 -19.48
C GLN A 249 2.98 -5.85 -20.05
N MET A 250 2.22 -4.94 -20.66
CA MET A 250 0.88 -5.23 -21.22
C MET A 250 0.89 -6.23 -22.39
N GLU A 251 2.05 -6.50 -22.98
CA GLU A 251 2.25 -7.52 -24.02
C GLU A 251 2.73 -8.87 -23.47
N ALA A 252 3.09 -8.95 -22.18
CA ALA A 252 3.43 -10.21 -21.54
C ALA A 252 2.16 -11.03 -21.25
N ASP A 253 2.22 -12.34 -21.46
CA ASP A 253 1.19 -13.27 -20.98
C ASP A 253 1.40 -13.50 -19.48
N ILE A 254 0.41 -13.06 -18.69
CA ILE A 254 0.44 -13.12 -17.23
C ILE A 254 -0.03 -14.47 -16.66
N ARG A 255 -0.42 -15.42 -17.53
CA ARG A 255 -0.90 -16.74 -17.12
C ARG A 255 0.25 -17.59 -16.62
N LYS A 256 0.20 -17.93 -15.34
CA LYS A 256 1.16 -18.82 -14.68
C LYS A 256 0.63 -20.27 -14.71
N PRO A 257 1.50 -21.29 -14.76
CA PRO A 257 1.08 -22.68 -14.65
C PRO A 257 0.36 -22.92 -13.31
N ASP A 258 -0.62 -23.82 -13.31
CA ASP A 258 -1.37 -24.14 -12.10
C ASP A 258 -0.45 -24.80 -11.08
N THR A 259 -0.26 -24.11 -9.95
CA THR A 259 0.54 -24.55 -8.81
C THR A 259 -0.22 -25.48 -7.85
N GLY A 260 -1.48 -25.83 -8.12
CA GLY A 260 -2.27 -26.77 -7.32
C GLY A 260 -2.71 -26.26 -5.94
N GLY A 261 -2.08 -25.22 -5.40
CA GLY A 261 -2.34 -24.67 -4.07
C GLY A 261 -3.66 -23.89 -3.93
N VAL A 262 -4.27 -23.45 -5.04
CA VAL A 262 -5.57 -22.76 -5.05
C VAL A 262 -6.42 -23.26 -6.23
N ALA A 263 -7.36 -24.15 -5.93
CA ALA A 263 -8.37 -24.58 -6.91
C ALA A 263 -9.66 -23.78 -6.72
N ILE A 264 -10.12 -23.08 -7.77
CA ILE A 264 -11.46 -22.49 -7.80
C ILE A 264 -12.46 -23.62 -8.06
N GLY A 265 -12.84 -24.35 -7.01
CA GLY A 265 -13.92 -25.33 -7.03
C GLY A 265 -15.21 -24.74 -6.47
N ARG A 266 -16.36 -25.23 -6.93
CA ARG A 266 -17.62 -25.04 -6.18
C ARG A 266 -17.46 -25.76 -4.83
N PRO A 267 -17.92 -25.20 -3.71
CA PRO A 267 -17.98 -25.96 -2.47
C PRO A 267 -18.88 -27.18 -2.73
N ILE A 268 -18.28 -28.37 -2.72
CA ILE A 268 -19.04 -29.61 -2.69
C ILE A 268 -19.68 -29.63 -1.31
N SER A 269 -21.01 -29.58 -1.26
CA SER A 269 -21.77 -29.74 -0.04
C SER A 269 -21.64 -31.19 0.45
N THR A 270 -20.52 -31.52 1.08
CA THR A 270 -20.36 -32.74 1.87
C THR A 270 -20.85 -32.46 3.28
N ALA A 271 -22.07 -32.91 3.56
CA ALA A 271 -22.54 -33.11 4.91
C ALA A 271 -21.72 -34.22 5.57
N THR A 272 -20.80 -33.90 6.49
CA THR A 272 -20.42 -34.80 7.59
C THR A 272 -19.85 -34.03 8.78
N SER A 273 -20.18 -34.54 9.96
CA SER A 273 -20.10 -34.05 11.34
C SER A 273 -18.69 -33.66 11.87
N PRO A 274 -18.59 -33.06 13.09
CA PRO A 274 -17.47 -32.21 13.49
C PRO A 274 -16.34 -33.01 14.15
N GLU A 275 -15.10 -32.74 13.74
CA GLU A 275 -13.92 -33.02 14.56
C GLU A 275 -13.14 -31.73 14.84
N SER A 276 -12.82 -31.60 16.12
CA SER A 276 -12.18 -30.48 16.79
C SER A 276 -10.67 -30.52 16.63
N HIS A 277 -10.05 -29.44 16.15
CA HIS A 277 -8.62 -29.20 16.37
C HIS A 277 -8.38 -27.75 16.79
N THR A 278 -7.96 -27.60 18.05
CA THR A 278 -7.43 -26.41 18.71
C THR A 278 -5.91 -26.27 18.46
N PRO A 279 -5.31 -25.09 18.74
CA PRO A 279 -4.26 -24.50 17.92
C PRO A 279 -2.85 -24.84 18.40
N ALA A 280 -1.89 -24.80 17.48
CA ALA A 280 -0.46 -24.75 17.80
C ALA A 280 0.10 -23.40 17.39
N SER A 281 0.70 -22.72 18.37
CA SER A 281 1.57 -21.57 18.21
C SER A 281 2.90 -22.01 17.58
N GLU A 282 3.44 -21.20 16.68
CA GLU A 282 4.83 -20.74 16.81
C GLU A 282 5.07 -19.53 15.91
N ALA A 283 5.90 -18.64 16.45
CA ALA A 283 6.20 -17.33 15.96
C ALA A 283 7.18 -17.39 14.79
N ASP A 284 6.93 -16.59 13.76
CA ASP A 284 7.99 -16.15 12.87
C ASP A 284 7.81 -14.66 12.55
N HIS A 285 8.80 -13.88 12.99
CA HIS A 285 8.89 -12.44 12.81
C HIS A 285 9.20 -12.11 11.35
N VAL A 286 8.15 -12.00 10.53
CA VAL A 286 8.23 -11.28 9.25
C VAL A 286 7.61 -9.91 9.48
N LEU A 287 8.41 -8.84 9.39
CA LEU A 287 7.92 -7.46 9.44
C LEU A 287 6.94 -7.25 8.29
N ARG A 288 5.65 -7.44 8.61
CA ARG A 288 4.57 -7.46 7.65
C ARG A 288 4.00 -6.05 7.53
N TYR A 289 4.33 -5.41 6.41
CA TYR A 289 3.75 -4.14 6.01
C TYR A 289 2.22 -4.25 5.98
N THR A 290 1.55 -3.48 6.84
CA THR A 290 0.10 -3.32 6.86
C THR A 290 -0.21 -1.94 6.28
N GLU A 291 -0.94 -1.91 5.16
CA GLU A 291 -1.30 -0.66 4.50
C GLU A 291 -2.37 0.08 5.33
N PRO A 292 -2.15 1.36 5.71
CA PRO A 292 -3.15 2.12 6.43
C PRO A 292 -4.35 2.40 5.52
N VAL A 293 -5.48 1.79 5.85
CA VAL A 293 -6.78 2.00 5.19
C VAL A 293 -7.17 3.47 5.30
N SER A 294 -7.48 4.09 4.16
CA SER A 294 -8.09 5.43 4.07
C SER A 294 -9.37 5.47 4.90
N GLU A 295 -9.40 6.33 5.92
CA GLU A 295 -10.62 6.63 6.69
C GLU A 295 -11.53 7.52 5.83
N GLY A 296 -12.78 7.08 5.65
CA GLY A 296 -13.77 7.74 4.78
C GLY A 296 -14.60 6.78 3.91
N GLU A 297 -14.34 5.48 3.95
CA GLU A 297 -15.09 4.48 3.16
C GLU A 297 -16.38 3.95 3.82
N GLU A 298 -16.80 4.51 4.97
CA GLU A 298 -18.05 4.11 5.64
C GLU A 298 -19.30 4.56 4.87
N ASP A 299 -19.20 5.62 4.06
CA ASP A 299 -20.32 6.21 3.29
C ASP A 299 -20.43 5.66 1.85
N GLU A 300 -20.04 4.42 1.65
CA GLU A 300 -20.61 3.64 0.56
C GLU A 300 -22.04 3.23 0.92
N MET A 301 -22.97 4.19 0.91
CA MET A 301 -24.41 3.90 0.75
C MET A 301 -24.59 3.29 -0.65
N ARG A 302 -24.21 2.02 -0.77
CA ARG A 302 -24.41 1.17 -1.95
C ARG A 302 -25.88 0.81 -1.96
N ASP A 303 -26.54 1.11 -3.06
CA ASP A 303 -27.85 0.54 -3.34
C ASP A 303 -27.64 -0.95 -3.66
N TYR A 304 -27.86 -1.82 -2.67
CA TYR A 304 -27.72 -3.26 -2.82
C TYR A 304 -28.90 -3.79 -3.64
N GLY A 305 -28.73 -3.88 -4.96
CA GLY A 305 -29.71 -4.54 -5.83
C GLY A 305 -29.65 -6.07 -5.67
N ILE A 306 -30.73 -6.68 -5.18
CA ILE A 306 -30.89 -8.14 -5.10
C ILE A 306 -31.06 -8.70 -6.52
N ALA A 307 -30.25 -9.67 -6.92
CA ALA A 307 -30.33 -10.30 -8.24
C ALA A 307 -31.66 -11.05 -8.47
N GLN A 308 -32.31 -10.81 -9.62
CA GLN A 308 -33.60 -11.43 -9.98
C GLN A 308 -33.50 -12.60 -10.96
N ASP A 309 -32.43 -12.70 -11.77
CA ASP A 309 -32.29 -13.78 -12.76
C ASP A 309 -30.91 -14.45 -12.65
N GLU A 310 -30.90 -15.66 -12.07
CA GLU A 310 -29.70 -16.46 -11.80
C GLU A 310 -29.52 -17.63 -12.79
N VAL A 311 -30.58 -17.96 -13.54
CA VAL A 311 -30.64 -19.17 -14.39
C VAL A 311 -29.94 -18.94 -15.73
N SER A 312 -30.16 -17.78 -16.34
CA SER A 312 -29.66 -17.43 -17.68
C SER A 312 -28.16 -17.11 -17.69
N PHE A 313 -27.66 -16.43 -16.66
CA PHE A 313 -26.29 -15.91 -16.62
C PHE A 313 -25.25 -16.92 -16.12
N ALA A 314 -25.61 -17.78 -15.15
CA ALA A 314 -24.65 -18.66 -14.48
C ALA A 314 -24.54 -20.07 -15.09
N ARG A 315 -25.34 -20.38 -16.14
CA ARG A 315 -25.49 -21.75 -16.71
C ARG A 315 -25.69 -22.79 -15.60
N VAL A 316 -26.46 -22.42 -14.57
CA VAL A 316 -26.81 -23.27 -13.43
C VAL A 316 -28.09 -24.02 -13.78
N ASP A 317 -28.19 -25.29 -13.37
CA ASP A 317 -29.42 -26.05 -13.53
C ASP A 317 -30.59 -25.36 -12.79
N ALA A 318 -31.77 -25.32 -13.42
CA ALA A 318 -32.90 -24.52 -12.94
C ALA A 318 -33.35 -24.88 -11.52
N LYS A 319 -33.08 -26.11 -11.07
CA LYS A 319 -33.39 -26.59 -9.72
C LYS A 319 -32.46 -26.01 -8.65
N ALA A 320 -31.16 -25.91 -8.94
CA ALA A 320 -30.17 -25.39 -8.01
C ALA A 320 -30.29 -23.87 -7.81
N ALA A 321 -30.68 -23.14 -8.87
CA ALA A 321 -30.99 -21.72 -8.76
C ALA A 321 -32.21 -21.47 -7.86
N ALA A 322 -33.26 -22.30 -7.96
CA ALA A 322 -34.45 -22.17 -7.13
C ALA A 322 -34.18 -22.43 -5.63
N GLU A 323 -33.27 -23.36 -5.32
CA GLU A 323 -32.89 -23.67 -3.94
C GLU A 323 -32.08 -22.55 -3.30
N ALA A 324 -31.09 -21.98 -4.01
CA ALA A 324 -30.32 -20.83 -3.55
C ALA A 324 -31.19 -19.58 -3.34
N ILE A 325 -32.19 -19.36 -4.21
CA ILE A 325 -33.17 -18.27 -4.05
C ILE A 325 -34.02 -18.49 -2.79
N LYS A 326 -34.45 -19.73 -2.53
CA LYS A 326 -35.28 -20.08 -1.36
C LYS A 326 -34.52 -19.89 -0.05
N GLU A 327 -33.27 -20.34 0.02
CA GLU A 327 -32.43 -20.20 1.22
C GLU A 327 -32.15 -18.73 1.54
N ARG A 328 -31.83 -17.93 0.51
CA ARG A 328 -31.65 -16.47 0.64
C ARG A 328 -32.92 -15.75 1.10
N GLN A 329 -34.09 -16.13 0.57
CA GLN A 329 -35.37 -15.56 1.00
C GLN A 329 -35.67 -15.89 2.46
N ALA A 330 -35.41 -17.13 2.89
CA ALA A 330 -35.60 -17.53 4.28
C ALA A 330 -34.67 -16.75 5.24
N GLU A 331 -33.43 -16.47 4.83
CA GLU A 331 -32.48 -15.70 5.63
C GLU A 331 -32.87 -14.21 5.73
N LEU A 332 -33.35 -13.61 4.63
CA LEU A 332 -33.91 -12.26 4.62
C LEU A 332 -35.16 -12.14 5.49
N GLU A 333 -36.05 -13.13 5.47
CA GLU A 333 -37.21 -13.18 6.36
C GLU A 333 -36.80 -13.30 7.83
N ARG A 334 -35.80 -14.14 8.14
CA ARG A 334 -35.26 -14.27 9.49
C ARG A 334 -34.70 -12.94 10.01
N GLN A 335 -33.94 -12.23 9.18
CA GLN A 335 -33.39 -10.92 9.51
C GLN A 335 -34.50 -9.87 9.72
N LYS A 336 -35.52 -9.81 8.84
CA LYS A 336 -36.67 -8.91 9.04
C LYS A 336 -37.40 -9.19 10.35
N LEU A 337 -37.51 -10.46 10.71
CA LEU A 337 -38.18 -10.88 11.94
C LEU A 337 -37.36 -10.53 13.19
N GLU A 338 -36.04 -10.66 13.13
CA GLU A 338 -35.10 -10.19 14.16
C GLU A 338 -35.12 -8.66 14.29
N GLU A 339 -35.23 -7.93 13.17
CA GLU A 339 -35.32 -6.46 13.16
C GLU A 339 -36.65 -5.95 13.72
N LEU A 340 -37.76 -6.60 13.37
CA LEU A 340 -39.09 -6.37 13.96
C LEU A 340 -39.15 -6.71 15.46
N GLN A 341 -38.35 -7.68 15.91
CA GLN A 341 -38.21 -7.98 17.34
C GLN A 341 -37.35 -6.94 18.05
N ARG A 342 -36.32 -6.42 17.39
CA ARG A 342 -35.46 -5.34 17.90
C ARG A 342 -36.21 -4.01 18.00
N SER A 343 -37.13 -3.74 17.07
CA SER A 343 -37.97 -2.53 17.08
C SER A 343 -39.15 -2.59 18.06
N LYS A 344 -39.45 -3.76 18.65
CA LYS A 344 -40.55 -3.98 19.61
C LYS A 344 -40.14 -3.91 21.08
N LYS A 345 -38.86 -3.68 21.41
CA LYS A 345 -38.45 -3.42 22.80
C LYS A 345 -38.82 -1.98 23.19
N PRO A 346 -39.70 -1.75 24.18
CA PRO A 346 -40.04 -0.41 24.60
C PRO A 346 -38.94 0.21 25.45
N THR A 347 -38.57 1.43 25.09
CA THR A 347 -37.77 2.38 25.88
C THR A 347 -38.51 2.70 27.17
N HIS A 348 -37.91 2.45 28.34
CA HIS A 348 -38.47 2.85 29.62
C HIS A 348 -37.80 4.16 30.08
N GLU A 349 -38.55 5.25 30.07
CA GLU A 349 -38.14 6.53 30.63
C GLU A 349 -38.30 6.56 32.17
N GLY A 350 -37.25 7.07 32.83
CA GLY A 350 -37.17 7.90 34.03
C GLY A 350 -38.13 7.78 35.23
N ARG A 351 -37.56 7.47 36.41
CA ARG A 351 -37.81 8.25 37.64
C ARG A 351 -36.66 8.14 38.66
N LEU A 352 -36.24 9.30 39.18
CA LEU A 352 -35.19 9.52 40.19
C LEU A 352 -35.59 9.04 41.61
N SER A 353 -34.60 8.58 42.39
CA SER A 353 -34.34 9.03 43.78
C SER A 353 -32.95 8.63 44.31
N SER A 354 -32.09 9.64 44.47
CA SER A 354 -31.11 9.94 45.56
C SER A 354 -30.20 8.86 46.21
N ALA A 355 -28.91 8.90 45.82
CA ALA A 355 -27.65 9.11 46.61
C ALA A 355 -27.29 8.24 47.85
N PRO A 356 -26.01 8.21 48.33
CA PRO A 356 -24.76 8.82 47.83
C PRO A 356 -23.52 7.88 47.71
N GLU A 357 -22.48 8.37 47.04
CA GLU A 357 -21.10 7.83 46.98
C GLU A 357 -20.37 7.82 48.34
N PRO A 358 -19.23 7.09 48.44
CA PRO A 358 -17.94 7.80 48.38
C PRO A 358 -16.81 7.11 47.60
N GLU A 359 -15.87 7.97 47.20
CA GLU A 359 -14.52 7.75 46.66
C GLU A 359 -13.61 6.88 47.55
N LEU A 360 -12.48 6.41 46.99
CA LEU A 360 -11.13 6.19 47.58
C LEU A 360 -10.28 5.41 46.53
N ALA A 361 -9.26 5.99 45.87
CA ALA A 361 -7.91 6.30 46.32
C ALA A 361 -7.01 5.07 46.57
N ASP A 362 -5.94 5.00 45.76
CA ASP A 362 -4.60 4.39 45.90
C ASP A 362 -4.34 3.41 47.05
N ASP A 363 -3.75 2.24 46.74
CA ASP A 363 -2.33 1.96 47.04
C ASP A 363 -1.90 0.52 46.69
N GLU A 364 -0.59 0.42 46.49
CA GLU A 364 0.23 -0.65 45.94
C GLU A 364 0.45 -1.88 46.86
N ASP A 365 1.03 -2.91 46.21
CA ASP A 365 2.00 -3.89 46.71
C ASP A 365 1.63 -5.17 47.52
N ASP A 366 2.03 -6.27 46.87
CA ASP A 366 2.87 -7.37 47.33
C ASP A 366 2.32 -8.64 48.04
N GLU A 367 2.51 -9.74 47.29
CA GLU A 367 3.20 -10.98 47.67
C GLU A 367 2.80 -11.76 48.96
N ARG A 368 2.21 -12.95 48.78
CA ARG A 368 2.84 -14.28 49.05
C ARG A 368 1.82 -15.44 49.10
N THR A 369 2.13 -16.47 48.32
CA THR A 369 1.65 -17.87 48.33
C THR A 369 1.89 -18.58 49.70
N PRO A 370 1.52 -19.86 49.98
CA PRO A 370 1.01 -20.93 49.09
C PRO A 370 -0.12 -21.81 49.71
N PHE A 371 -0.70 -22.77 48.96
CA PHE A 371 -0.95 -24.14 49.45
C PHE A 371 -1.32 -25.11 48.31
N LEU A 372 -0.67 -26.27 48.36
CA LEU A 372 -0.64 -27.37 47.40
C LEU A 372 -1.90 -28.25 47.43
N ARG A 373 -2.30 -28.80 46.27
CA ARG A 373 -3.00 -30.10 46.24
C ARG A 373 -2.46 -31.02 45.13
N ARG A 374 -2.32 -32.28 45.53
CA ARG A 374 -1.46 -33.34 45.02
C ARG A 374 -2.09 -34.18 43.88
N ARG A 375 -1.34 -34.22 42.77
CA ARG A 375 -1.06 -35.29 41.76
C ARG A 375 -1.85 -36.62 41.79
N ARG A 376 -2.23 -37.09 40.58
CA ARG A 376 -2.24 -38.52 40.18
C ARG A 376 -1.41 -38.72 38.90
N SER A 377 -0.81 -39.90 38.81
CA SER A 377 0.30 -40.30 37.93
C SER A 377 -0.13 -41.15 36.74
N SER A 378 0.51 -40.96 35.59
CA SER A 378 0.69 -41.97 34.54
C SER A 378 2.03 -41.74 33.80
N GLN A 379 2.60 -42.83 33.28
CA GLN A 379 3.98 -43.02 32.82
C GLN A 379 4.37 -42.26 31.53
N PRO A 380 5.68 -42.10 31.22
CA PRO A 380 6.15 -41.19 30.18
C PRO A 380 6.24 -41.88 28.80
N ALA A 381 5.64 -41.26 27.78
CA ALA A 381 5.88 -41.57 26.37
C ALA A 381 7.14 -40.82 25.88
N GLU A 382 8.00 -41.52 25.15
CA GLU A 382 9.24 -41.01 24.57
C GLU A 382 8.97 -39.90 23.54
N ARG A 383 9.70 -38.78 23.66
CA ARG A 383 9.64 -37.63 22.74
C ARG A 383 10.74 -37.73 21.67
N PRO A 384 10.50 -37.31 20.43
CA PRO A 384 11.56 -37.21 19.43
C PRO A 384 12.59 -36.15 19.85
N LYS A 385 13.87 -36.46 19.62
CA LYS A 385 15.03 -35.66 20.02
C LYS A 385 15.13 -34.36 19.22
N GLY A 386 14.44 -33.31 19.67
CA GLY A 386 14.77 -31.94 19.32
C GLY A 386 16.07 -31.50 20.01
N LEU A 387 16.79 -30.54 19.42
CA LEU A 387 18.03 -29.97 19.97
C LEU A 387 17.76 -29.41 21.37
N SER A 388 18.17 -30.13 22.40
CA SER A 388 18.06 -29.69 23.78
C SER A 388 19.14 -28.63 24.06
N ILE A 389 18.76 -27.36 24.02
CA ILE A 389 19.61 -26.26 24.48
C ILE A 389 19.53 -26.24 26.00
N ASN A 390 20.65 -26.52 26.66
CA ASN A 390 20.73 -26.52 28.11
C ASN A 390 21.14 -25.11 28.58
N PRO A 391 20.27 -24.32 29.22
CA PRO A 391 20.49 -22.89 29.46
C PRO A 391 21.59 -22.58 30.49
N LEU A 392 22.13 -23.61 31.14
CA LEU A 392 23.24 -23.51 32.10
C LEU A 392 24.59 -23.97 31.53
N ALA A 393 24.63 -24.40 30.25
CA ALA A 393 25.87 -24.87 29.63
C ALA A 393 26.70 -23.68 29.09
N PRO A 394 28.04 -23.73 29.21
CA PRO A 394 28.91 -22.70 28.66
C PRO A 394 28.87 -22.69 27.12
N SER A 395 28.90 -21.49 26.52
CA SER A 395 28.68 -21.22 25.09
C SER A 395 29.48 -22.09 24.11
N LYS A 396 30.67 -22.56 24.51
CA LYS A 396 31.51 -23.45 23.70
C LYS A 396 30.86 -24.82 23.40
N ALA A 397 29.98 -25.32 24.28
CA ALA A 397 29.31 -26.59 24.09
C ALA A 397 28.27 -26.53 22.96
N PHE A 398 27.58 -25.39 22.82
CA PHE A 398 26.58 -25.16 21.77
C PHE A 398 27.24 -25.09 20.38
N ASP A 399 28.33 -24.32 20.25
CA ASP A 399 29.06 -24.18 18.98
C ASP A 399 29.64 -25.52 18.49
N SER A 400 30.07 -26.40 19.40
CA SER A 400 30.63 -27.70 19.02
C SER A 400 29.58 -28.65 18.42
N ASN A 401 28.36 -28.66 18.97
CA ASN A 401 27.24 -29.46 18.49
C ASN A 401 26.64 -28.90 17.19
N PHE A 402 26.66 -27.57 17.04
CA PHE A 402 26.22 -26.93 15.81
C PHE A 402 27.22 -27.18 14.66
N LYS A 403 28.52 -27.09 14.95
CA LYS A 403 29.59 -27.31 13.97
C LYS A 403 29.73 -28.78 13.53
N SER A 404 29.44 -29.74 14.41
CA SER A 404 29.41 -31.17 14.05
C SER A 404 28.21 -31.52 13.17
N THR A 405 27.08 -30.83 13.35
CA THR A 405 25.86 -31.01 12.55
C THR A 405 26.00 -30.40 11.15
N LEU A 406 26.65 -29.23 11.04
CA LEU A 406 26.98 -28.63 9.74
C LEU A 406 27.97 -29.49 8.94
N LYS A 407 28.99 -30.06 9.58
CA LYS A 407 29.93 -30.99 8.91
C LYS A 407 29.27 -32.28 8.41
N ARG A 408 28.13 -32.67 8.97
CA ARG A 408 27.36 -33.84 8.52
C ARG A 408 26.57 -33.56 7.24
N LYS A 409 26.40 -32.28 6.87
CA LYS A 409 25.66 -31.84 5.68
C LYS A 409 26.56 -31.61 4.44
N ASP A 410 27.88 -31.56 4.63
CA ASP A 410 28.88 -31.20 3.59
C ASP A 410 29.79 -32.35 3.11
N VAL A 411 29.50 -33.61 3.46
CA VAL A 411 30.29 -34.76 2.96
C VAL A 411 29.42 -35.59 2.03
N GLY A 412 29.70 -35.47 0.73
CA GLY A 412 29.10 -36.27 -0.34
C GLY A 412 29.28 -37.77 -0.11
N ILE A 413 28.25 -38.52 -0.48
CA ILE A 413 28.18 -39.98 -0.44
C ILE A 413 28.95 -40.54 -1.65
N PRO A 414 29.90 -41.47 -1.49
CA PRO A 414 30.38 -42.30 -2.61
C PRO A 414 29.47 -43.53 -2.80
N GLU A 415 29.29 -43.88 -4.07
CA GLU A 415 28.45 -44.96 -4.63
C GLU A 415 28.72 -46.36 -4.04
N GLY A 416 27.66 -47.18 -3.99
CA GLY A 416 27.72 -48.63 -3.80
C GLY A 416 26.32 -49.25 -3.66
N ASP A 417 25.95 -50.03 -4.68
CA ASP A 417 24.74 -50.85 -4.90
C ASP A 417 23.93 -51.31 -3.67
N GLU A 418 22.60 -51.19 -3.76
CA GLU A 418 21.68 -52.36 -3.72
C GLU A 418 20.24 -51.92 -4.04
N SER A 419 19.59 -52.75 -4.86
CA SER A 419 18.20 -52.69 -5.34
C SER A 419 17.16 -52.93 -4.24
N ASP A 420 16.06 -52.17 -4.22
CA ASP A 420 14.67 -52.67 -4.30
C ASP A 420 13.62 -51.60 -3.88
N GLU A 421 12.68 -51.37 -4.80
CA GLU A 421 11.33 -50.75 -4.73
C GLU A 421 11.11 -49.29 -4.24
N PRO A 422 10.25 -48.50 -4.94
CA PRO A 422 9.99 -47.10 -4.61
C PRO A 422 8.81 -46.93 -3.64
N ALA A 423 9.04 -46.21 -2.53
CA ALA A 423 7.99 -45.56 -1.73
C ALA A 423 7.89 -44.07 -2.14
N PRO A 424 6.70 -43.45 -2.10
CA PRO A 424 6.40 -42.24 -2.87
C PRO A 424 7.16 -41.02 -2.36
N GLU A 425 7.83 -40.33 -3.30
CA GLU A 425 8.48 -39.05 -3.07
C GLU A 425 7.44 -37.99 -2.68
N GLN A 426 7.53 -37.49 -1.45
CA GLN A 426 6.95 -36.22 -1.08
C GLN A 426 7.79 -35.12 -1.75
N GLN A 427 7.29 -34.58 -2.86
CA GLN A 427 7.80 -33.34 -3.43
C GLN A 427 7.60 -32.22 -2.41
N GLU A 428 8.67 -31.78 -1.76
CA GLU A 428 8.71 -30.45 -1.16
C GLU A 428 8.63 -29.42 -2.30
N GLU A 429 7.43 -28.92 -2.54
CA GLU A 429 7.16 -27.79 -3.42
C GLU A 429 8.04 -26.60 -3.01
N ARG A 430 8.96 -26.24 -3.91
CA ARG A 430 9.64 -24.95 -3.92
C ARG A 430 8.55 -23.86 -3.97
N ARG A 431 8.36 -23.14 -2.87
CA ARG A 431 7.54 -21.93 -2.87
C ARG A 431 8.21 -20.91 -3.80
N ASP A 432 7.58 -20.65 -4.93
CA ASP A 432 8.02 -19.63 -5.88
C ASP A 432 8.07 -18.27 -5.19
N GLU A 433 9.29 -17.76 -4.98
CA GLU A 433 9.51 -16.37 -4.59
C GLU A 433 8.98 -15.46 -5.71
N THR A 434 8.25 -14.41 -5.33
CA THR A 434 7.76 -13.40 -6.29
C THR A 434 8.95 -12.80 -7.05
N GLU A 435 9.07 -13.11 -8.34
CA GLU A 435 10.15 -12.59 -9.18
C GLU A 435 9.90 -11.12 -9.49
N TYR A 436 10.72 -10.23 -8.90
CA TYR A 436 10.67 -8.80 -9.22
C TYR A 436 11.44 -8.54 -10.51
N VAL A 437 10.72 -8.19 -11.59
CA VAL A 437 11.34 -7.72 -12.83
C VAL A 437 12.06 -6.40 -12.58
N ARG A 438 13.39 -6.41 -12.67
CA ARG A 438 14.23 -5.23 -12.38
C ARG A 438 14.55 -4.37 -13.60
N HIS A 439 14.38 -4.91 -14.82
CA HIS A 439 14.76 -4.23 -16.06
C HIS A 439 13.52 -3.95 -16.91
N PHE A 440 13.24 -2.66 -17.14
CA PHE A 440 12.15 -2.20 -17.98
C PHE A 440 12.72 -1.50 -19.21
N ILE A 441 12.27 -1.88 -20.40
CA ILE A 441 12.62 -1.20 -21.65
C ILE A 441 11.43 -0.30 -22.02
N ALA A 442 11.65 1.01 -21.99
CA ALA A 442 10.66 1.98 -22.42
C ALA A 442 10.58 2.03 -23.96
N GLN A 443 9.44 2.43 -24.51
CA GLN A 443 9.35 2.77 -25.92
C GLN A 443 10.30 3.95 -26.25
N PRO A 444 10.88 4.03 -27.46
CA PRO A 444 11.81 5.08 -27.84
C PRO A 444 11.22 6.48 -27.56
N GLY A 445 11.94 7.30 -26.79
CA GLY A 445 11.53 8.68 -26.46
C GLY A 445 10.67 8.84 -25.21
N LYS A 446 10.17 7.76 -24.58
CA LYS A 446 9.34 7.83 -23.36
C LYS A 446 10.12 7.46 -22.11
N LYS A 447 9.82 8.10 -20.99
CA LYS A 447 10.41 7.82 -19.67
C LYS A 447 9.43 6.99 -18.83
N ILE A 448 9.93 6.05 -18.05
CA ILE A 448 9.09 5.26 -17.14
C ILE A 448 9.08 5.92 -15.77
N ALA A 449 7.89 6.28 -15.28
CA ALA A 449 7.68 6.65 -13.89
C ALA A 449 7.61 5.37 -13.04
N VAL A 450 8.69 5.14 -12.30
CA VAL A 450 8.66 4.20 -11.17
C VAL A 450 8.45 5.04 -9.92
N PRO A 451 7.31 4.88 -9.21
CA PRO A 451 7.08 5.64 -7.98
C PRO A 451 8.07 5.18 -6.91
N VAL A 452 8.98 6.06 -6.50
CA VAL A 452 10.01 5.78 -5.49
C VAL A 452 9.53 6.24 -4.13
N ARG A 453 9.29 5.26 -3.25
CA ARG A 453 8.94 5.55 -1.85
C ARG A 453 10.19 6.00 -1.10
N VAL A 454 10.21 7.24 -0.63
CA VAL A 454 11.23 7.72 0.28
C VAL A 454 10.68 7.67 1.70
N GLU A 455 11.15 6.72 2.50
CA GLU A 455 10.73 6.64 3.90
C GLU A 455 11.34 7.80 4.71
N PRO A 456 10.61 8.35 5.70
CA PRO A 456 11.15 9.35 6.64
C PRO A 456 12.45 8.89 7.31
N LYS A 457 12.59 7.57 7.51
CA LYS A 457 13.81 6.94 8.04
C LYS A 457 15.05 7.25 7.20
N VAL A 458 14.92 7.46 5.89
CA VAL A 458 16.05 7.79 5.00
C VAL A 458 16.55 9.21 5.29
N TYR A 459 15.65 10.16 5.59
CA TYR A 459 16.03 11.50 6.03
C TYR A 459 16.78 11.46 7.36
N PHE A 460 16.26 10.72 8.35
CA PHE A 460 16.96 10.52 9.63
C PHE A 460 18.28 9.75 9.48
N ALA A 461 18.39 8.84 8.50
CA ALA A 461 19.64 8.17 8.19
C ALA A 461 20.67 9.16 7.63
N ASN A 462 20.26 10.06 6.72
CA ASN A 462 21.14 11.10 6.20
C ASN A 462 21.63 12.04 7.33
N GLU A 463 20.72 12.50 8.18
CA GLU A 463 21.06 13.31 9.35
C GLU A 463 22.00 12.57 10.32
N ARG A 464 21.73 11.31 10.62
CA ARG A 464 22.63 10.48 11.44
C ARG A 464 24.01 10.38 10.83
N THR A 465 24.13 10.17 9.51
CA THR A 465 25.46 10.11 8.87
C THR A 465 26.19 11.45 8.95
N PHE A 466 25.48 12.57 8.76
CA PHE A 466 26.05 13.92 8.93
C PHE A 466 26.55 14.15 10.37
N LEU A 467 25.76 13.81 11.38
CA LEU A 467 26.14 13.92 12.78
C LEU A 467 27.36 13.04 13.12
N LYS A 468 27.48 11.85 12.51
CA LYS A 468 28.65 10.99 12.68
C LYS A 468 29.91 11.62 12.08
N TRP A 469 29.80 12.21 10.89
CA TRP A 469 30.92 12.95 10.28
C TRP A 469 31.35 14.16 11.12
N LEU A 470 30.39 14.91 11.66
CA LEU A 470 30.67 16.03 12.55
C LEU A 470 31.35 15.56 13.85
N GLN A 471 30.88 14.46 14.44
CA GLN A 471 31.51 13.84 15.61
C GLN A 471 32.97 13.48 15.34
N PHE A 472 33.28 12.89 14.18
CA PHE A 472 34.67 12.58 13.80
C PHE A 472 35.52 13.84 13.62
N ALA A 473 34.99 14.86 12.96
CA ALA A 473 35.72 16.11 12.77
C ALA A 473 36.03 16.80 14.10
N VAL A 474 35.06 16.83 15.03
CA VAL A 474 35.27 17.35 16.39
C VAL A 474 36.33 16.53 17.13
N MET A 475 36.31 15.20 17.03
CA MET A 475 37.33 14.35 17.65
C MET A 475 38.75 14.66 17.12
N ILE A 476 38.90 14.84 15.81
CA ILE A 476 40.18 15.22 15.19
C ILE A 476 40.61 16.63 15.67
N GLY A 477 39.67 17.57 15.76
CA GLY A 477 39.93 18.92 16.29
C GLY A 477 40.33 18.92 17.76
N THR A 478 39.73 18.06 18.58
CA THR A 478 40.12 17.85 19.98
C THR A 478 41.54 17.29 20.07
N VAL A 479 41.91 16.31 19.23
CA VAL A 479 43.29 15.78 19.16
C VAL A 479 44.28 16.87 18.75
N ALA A 480 43.94 17.73 17.79
CA ALA A 480 44.77 18.88 17.42
C ALA A 480 44.96 19.85 18.60
N THR A 481 43.89 20.09 19.37
CA THR A 481 43.89 21.01 20.51
C THR A 481 44.68 20.43 21.70
N THR A 482 44.56 19.14 21.98
CA THR A 482 45.35 18.48 23.03
C THR A 482 46.83 18.45 22.69
N LEU A 483 47.20 18.23 21.41
CA LEU A 483 48.58 18.34 20.96
C LEU A 483 49.19 19.71 21.24
N LEU A 484 48.44 20.79 21.05
CA LEU A 484 48.90 22.15 21.36
C LEU A 484 49.01 22.42 22.87
N ASN A 485 48.07 21.88 23.68
CA ASN A 485 48.06 22.10 25.12
C ASN A 485 49.23 21.38 25.82
N PHE A 486 49.56 20.16 25.39
CA PHE A 486 50.67 19.38 25.96
C PHE A 486 52.04 19.65 25.31
N SER A 487 52.12 20.56 24.34
CA SER A 487 53.38 20.92 23.68
C SER A 487 54.18 21.95 24.49
N GLN A 488 55.50 21.78 24.55
CA GLN A 488 56.39 22.72 25.23
C GLN A 488 56.56 24.01 24.41
N PRO A 489 56.75 25.18 25.07
CA PRO A 489 56.98 26.44 24.36
C PRO A 489 58.26 26.37 23.50
N GLY A 490 58.10 26.28 22.17
CA GLY A 490 59.20 26.26 21.20
C GLY A 490 59.25 25.04 20.27
N ASP A 491 58.41 24.02 20.48
CA ASP A 491 58.30 22.84 19.62
C ASP A 491 57.59 23.17 18.29
N ARG A 492 58.36 23.23 17.20
CA ARG A 492 57.84 23.56 15.86
C ARG A 492 57.07 22.39 15.25
N VAL A 493 57.42 21.16 15.59
CA VAL A 493 56.81 19.94 15.02
C VAL A 493 55.41 19.73 15.57
N ALA A 494 55.18 19.94 16.87
CA ALA A 494 53.84 19.91 17.44
C ALA A 494 52.93 20.98 16.84
N PHE A 495 53.45 22.19 16.59
CA PHE A 495 52.69 23.27 15.97
C PHE A 495 52.25 22.95 14.53
N TYR A 496 53.17 22.49 13.67
CA TYR A 496 52.83 22.11 12.30
C TYR A 496 51.90 20.90 12.23
N SER A 497 52.06 19.94 13.15
CA SER A 497 51.20 18.75 13.21
C SER A 497 49.79 19.10 13.65
N ALA A 498 49.64 19.96 14.66
CA ALA A 498 48.33 20.47 15.07
C ALA A 498 47.63 21.23 13.93
N MET A 499 48.35 22.07 13.18
CA MET A 499 47.81 22.73 11.97
C MET A 499 47.30 21.72 10.93
N CYS A 500 48.03 20.63 10.68
CA CYS A 500 47.60 19.58 9.74
C CYS A 500 46.31 18.90 10.22
N PHE A 501 46.21 18.55 11.51
CA PHE A 501 44.99 17.95 12.06
C PHE A 501 43.80 18.92 12.09
N THR A 502 44.02 20.20 12.39
CA THR A 502 42.97 21.23 12.30
C THR A 502 42.49 21.39 10.86
N PHE A 503 43.38 21.40 9.89
CA PHE A 503 43.01 21.47 8.47
C PHE A 503 42.24 20.23 8.01
N ALA A 504 42.65 19.03 8.43
CA ALA A 504 41.93 17.78 8.17
C ALA A 504 40.52 17.79 8.78
N SER A 505 40.36 18.33 10.00
CA SER A 505 39.06 18.51 10.65
C SER A 505 38.15 19.47 9.86
N LEU A 506 38.68 20.62 9.43
CA LEU A 506 37.91 21.58 8.60
C LEU A 506 37.48 20.98 7.26
N LEU A 507 38.36 20.23 6.59
CA LEU A 507 38.00 19.51 5.35
C LEU A 507 36.91 18.47 5.59
N ALA A 508 36.97 17.73 6.70
CA ALA A 508 35.94 16.77 7.07
C ALA A 508 34.57 17.44 7.31
N ILE A 509 34.54 18.61 7.96
CA ILE A 509 33.30 19.39 8.16
C ILE A 509 32.75 19.87 6.81
N ALA A 510 33.60 20.44 5.96
CA ALA A 510 33.19 20.92 4.64
C ALA A 510 32.64 19.78 3.77
N TYR A 511 33.33 18.64 3.72
CA TYR A 511 32.89 17.45 3.00
C TYR A 511 31.53 16.95 3.50
N ALA A 512 31.37 16.82 4.82
CA ALA A 512 30.13 16.38 5.44
C ALA A 512 28.95 17.30 5.10
N GLY A 513 29.16 18.62 5.14
CA GLY A 513 28.15 19.62 4.77
C GLY A 513 27.76 19.54 3.30
N VAL A 514 28.73 19.44 2.39
CA VAL A 514 28.49 19.34 0.95
C VAL A 514 27.70 18.05 0.61
N ILE A 515 28.13 16.90 1.13
CA ILE A 515 27.45 15.63 0.90
C ILE A 515 26.04 15.63 1.51
N PHE A 516 25.87 16.21 2.70
CA PHE A 516 24.55 16.31 3.34
C PHE A 516 23.58 17.11 2.48
N VAL A 517 23.98 18.28 1.96
CA VAL A 517 23.14 19.13 1.10
C VAL A 517 22.84 18.44 -0.23
N ILE A 518 23.85 17.86 -0.89
CA ILE A 518 23.64 17.12 -2.15
C ILE A 518 22.65 15.97 -1.94
N ARG A 519 22.81 15.19 -0.85
CA ARG A 519 21.89 14.10 -0.52
C ARG A 519 20.50 14.60 -0.17
N ALA A 520 20.37 15.68 0.59
CA ALA A 520 19.07 16.25 0.95
C ALA A 520 18.32 16.77 -0.29
N LEU A 521 19.01 17.43 -1.22
CA LEU A 521 18.42 17.89 -2.48
C LEU A 521 18.00 16.73 -3.38
N LYS A 522 18.84 15.69 -3.51
CA LYS A 522 18.51 14.48 -4.29
C LYS A 522 17.37 13.68 -3.68
N LEU A 523 17.32 13.58 -2.36
CA LEU A 523 16.26 12.88 -1.63
C LEU A 523 14.91 13.59 -1.81
N ARG A 524 14.93 14.94 -1.82
CA ARG A 524 13.76 15.76 -2.15
C ARG A 524 13.33 15.63 -3.60
N ALA A 525 14.25 15.39 -4.52
CA ALA A 525 13.95 15.18 -5.94
C ALA A 525 13.46 13.75 -6.25
N HIS A 526 13.35 12.85 -5.26
CA HIS A 526 12.92 11.45 -5.42
C HIS A 526 13.73 10.66 -6.48
N GLU A 527 14.97 11.06 -6.76
CA GLU A 527 15.79 10.39 -7.77
C GLU A 527 16.47 9.13 -7.18
N VAL A 528 16.33 7.99 -7.87
CA VAL A 528 17.07 6.75 -7.59
C VAL A 528 18.52 6.89 -8.07
N SER A 529 19.32 7.66 -7.34
CA SER A 529 20.75 7.82 -7.69
C SER A 529 21.62 6.94 -6.80
N GLU A 530 22.60 6.23 -7.38
CA GLU A 530 23.63 5.41 -6.70
C GLU A 530 24.43 6.12 -5.57
N TRP A 531 24.26 7.44 -5.40
CA TRP A 531 25.01 8.28 -4.47
C TRP A 531 24.60 8.14 -2.98
N TYR A 532 23.69 7.22 -2.66
CA TYR A 532 23.36 6.88 -1.26
C TYR A 532 24.56 6.25 -0.52
N TYR A 533 25.46 5.59 -1.25
CA TYR A 533 26.66 5.01 -0.69
C TYR A 533 27.84 5.98 -0.83
N ASP A 534 28.46 6.35 0.30
CA ASP A 534 29.70 7.13 0.26
C ASP A 534 30.90 6.20 0.04
N ARG A 535 31.32 6.06 -1.22
CA ARG A 535 32.40 5.15 -1.61
C ARG A 535 33.80 5.69 -1.28
N TYR A 536 33.97 7.00 -1.17
CA TYR A 536 35.30 7.64 -1.16
C TYR A 536 35.56 8.51 0.07
N GLY A 537 34.53 8.99 0.76
CA GLY A 537 34.69 9.88 1.91
C GLY A 537 35.56 9.29 3.02
N PRO A 538 35.20 8.13 3.60
CA PRO A 538 35.96 7.54 4.70
C PRO A 538 37.39 7.19 4.30
N THR A 539 37.60 6.70 3.08
CA THR A 539 38.94 6.31 2.60
C THR A 539 39.85 7.52 2.42
N VAL A 540 39.34 8.62 1.85
CA VAL A 540 40.10 9.88 1.74
C VAL A 540 40.44 10.44 3.11
N LEU A 541 39.49 10.46 4.07
CA LEU A 541 39.75 10.93 5.42
C LEU A 541 40.84 10.09 6.12
N SER A 542 40.76 8.76 6.01
CA SER A 542 41.77 7.87 6.58
C SER A 542 43.16 8.08 5.99
N VAL A 543 43.27 8.31 4.68
CA VAL A 543 44.56 8.59 4.01
C VAL A 543 45.14 9.93 4.48
N VAL A 544 44.32 10.97 4.58
CA VAL A 544 44.76 12.30 5.07
C VAL A 544 45.23 12.22 6.53
N LEU A 545 44.50 11.50 7.38
CA LEU A 545 44.90 11.27 8.77
C LEU A 545 46.18 10.45 8.88
N LEU A 546 46.31 9.38 8.10
CA LEU A 546 47.53 8.56 8.06
C LEU A 546 48.72 9.40 7.61
N ALA A 547 48.57 10.21 6.56
CA ALA A 547 49.61 11.13 6.10
C ALA A 547 50.01 12.14 7.19
N SER A 548 49.03 12.64 7.96
CA SER A 548 49.27 13.59 9.05
C SER A 548 50.03 12.95 10.21
N ILE A 549 49.72 11.69 10.54
CA ILE A 549 50.42 10.91 11.57
C ILE A 549 51.85 10.57 11.11
N VAL A 550 52.02 10.12 9.85
CA VAL A 550 53.35 9.80 9.30
C VAL A 550 54.21 11.05 9.21
N ALA A 551 53.65 12.19 8.82
CA ALA A 551 54.36 13.47 8.82
C ALA A 551 54.79 13.87 10.24
N ASN A 552 53.91 13.73 11.24
CA ASN A 552 54.25 13.99 12.64
C ASN A 552 55.39 13.07 13.13
N LEU A 553 55.30 11.77 12.87
CA LEU A 553 56.31 10.80 13.27
C LEU A 553 57.65 11.05 12.56
N GLY A 554 57.62 11.30 11.25
CA GLY A 554 58.82 11.57 10.46
C GLY A 554 59.52 12.86 10.90
N MET A 555 58.75 13.91 11.20
CA MET A 555 59.30 15.16 11.73
C MET A 555 59.88 14.98 13.14
N ARG A 556 59.24 14.18 14.01
CA ARG A 556 59.79 13.88 15.34
C ARG A 556 61.07 13.05 15.28
N ILE A 557 61.13 12.02 14.45
CA ILE A 557 62.34 11.21 14.27
C ILE A 557 63.48 12.07 13.69
N ALA A 558 63.17 13.05 12.83
CA ALA A 558 64.15 13.98 12.30
C ALA A 558 64.65 15.01 13.34
N GLU A 559 63.83 15.38 14.33
CA GLU A 559 64.24 16.23 15.46
C GLU A 559 64.99 15.46 16.55
N ASP A 560 64.58 14.22 16.86
CA ASP A 560 65.19 13.38 17.90
C ASP A 560 66.53 12.75 17.46
N GLY A 561 66.80 12.71 16.15
CA GLY A 561 68.05 12.19 15.58
C GLY A 561 68.17 10.66 15.63
N LEU A 562 68.89 10.12 14.64
CA LEU A 562 69.58 8.84 14.79
C LEU A 562 70.83 9.04 15.64
#